data_AF-A0A3N5PML2-F1
#
_entry.id   AF-A0A3N5PML2-F1
#
_cell.length_a   1.000
_cell.length_b   1.000
_cell.length_c   1.000
_cell.angle_alpha   90.00
_cell.angle_beta   90.00
_cell.angle_gamma   90.00
#
_symmetry.space_group_name_H-M   'P 1'
#
loop_
_entity.id
_entity.type
_entity.pdbx_description
1 polymer ?
#
loop_
_entity_poly.entity_id
_entity_poly.type
_entity_poly.pdbx_seq_one_letter_code
_entity_poly.pdbx_strand_id
1 'polypeptide(L)'
;MPCWITYTNVEAHELIRANLHRAPMYSGQIQSSGPRYCPSIEDKVVRFADRTRHQIFIEPEGLSTFEIYPNGISTSLPFDVQLELVRSIPGFANAHVTRPGYAIEYDFFDPRDLKASLETKAIENLFFAGQINGTTGYEEAAAQGIVAGVNAGLRVRGREPWTPRREEAYIGVLIDDLITRGATEPYRMFTSRAEFRLSLREDNADLRLTAVGRELGLVPDERWRQFEARREWLAKEAARFDDIVVKPADVPAGGVFPEPMTREASAYALLRRPGVGYADVAALPCVGASPDLAELDDELALQWTDSLAIEAHYAGYVERQGAEIERQKREAGTRLPQDFDYARVAGLSNELREKLARVQPNDIGQAARISGMTPAAIALLLVHVKKRRRSA
;
A
#
# COMPACT_ATOMS: atom_id res chain seq x y z
N MET A 1 -2.26 -25.41 2.83
CA MET A 1 -2.92 -25.99 4.02
C MET A 1 -4.07 -25.10 4.42
N PRO A 2 -5.21 -25.61 4.91
CA PRO A 2 -6.27 -24.75 5.42
C PRO A 2 -5.80 -24.02 6.70
N CYS A 3 -6.31 -22.80 6.89
CA CYS A 3 -6.30 -22.13 8.19
C CYS A 3 -7.67 -22.32 8.85
N TRP A 4 -7.71 -22.25 10.18
CA TRP A 4 -8.97 -22.33 10.93
C TRP A 4 -9.29 -21.01 11.62
N ILE A 5 -10.54 -20.84 12.02
CA ILE A 5 -11.02 -19.63 12.70
C ILE A 5 -11.62 -20.04 14.04
N THR A 6 -11.22 -19.32 15.08
CA THR A 6 -11.87 -19.36 16.40
C THR A 6 -11.99 -17.93 16.93
N TYR A 7 -12.47 -17.77 18.16
CA TYR A 7 -12.69 -16.46 18.77
C TYR A 7 -12.33 -16.51 20.26
N THR A 8 -11.88 -15.37 20.79
CA THR A 8 -11.93 -15.17 22.24
C THR A 8 -13.39 -15.12 22.71
N ASN A 9 -13.61 -15.20 24.01
CA ASN A 9 -14.91 -15.07 24.66
C ASN A 9 -14.85 -14.11 25.85
N VAL A 10 -15.96 -13.96 26.56
CA VAL A 10 -16.08 -13.10 27.74
C VAL A 10 -15.13 -13.54 28.85
N GLU A 11 -15.03 -14.85 29.10
CA GLU A 11 -14.14 -15.44 30.12
C GLU A 11 -12.67 -15.07 29.86
N ALA A 12 -12.21 -15.18 28.61
CA ALA A 12 -10.89 -14.75 28.18
C ALA A 12 -10.64 -13.26 28.47
N HIS A 13 -11.65 -12.41 28.23
CA HIS A 13 -11.53 -10.97 28.45
C HIS A 13 -11.51 -10.62 29.94
N GLU A 14 -12.30 -11.31 30.76
CA GLU A 14 -12.28 -11.16 32.22
C GLU A 14 -10.92 -11.57 32.81
N LEU A 15 -10.36 -12.69 32.35
CA LEU A 15 -9.03 -13.15 32.73
C LEU A 15 -7.95 -12.11 32.39
N ILE A 16 -8.01 -11.55 31.18
CA ILE A 16 -7.11 -10.46 30.75
C ILE A 16 -7.26 -9.27 31.68
N ARG A 17 -8.49 -8.78 31.91
CA ARG A 17 -8.76 -7.60 32.76
C ARG A 17 -8.25 -7.78 34.18
N ALA A 18 -8.44 -8.96 34.76
CA ALA A 18 -7.94 -9.30 36.10
C ALA A 18 -6.41 -9.23 36.20
N ASN A 19 -5.70 -9.48 35.09
CA ASN A 19 -4.24 -9.56 35.04
C ASN A 19 -3.56 -8.38 34.33
N LEU A 20 -4.29 -7.34 33.92
CA LEU A 20 -3.73 -6.19 33.18
C LEU A 20 -2.54 -5.54 33.90
N HIS A 21 -2.62 -5.39 35.22
CA HIS A 21 -1.56 -4.81 36.04
C HIS A 21 -0.22 -5.60 35.99
N ARG A 22 -0.25 -6.85 35.51
CA ARG A 22 0.93 -7.70 35.34
C ARG A 22 1.54 -7.62 33.94
N ALA A 23 0.84 -7.06 32.96
CA ALA A 23 1.35 -6.89 31.60
C ALA A 23 2.40 -5.77 31.57
N PRO A 24 3.61 -5.98 31.00
CA PRO A 24 4.67 -4.99 30.91
C PRO A 24 4.25 -3.62 30.34
N MET A 25 3.32 -3.62 29.38
CA MET A 25 2.73 -2.42 28.78
C MET A 25 1.92 -1.56 29.78
N TYR A 26 1.34 -2.18 30.82
CA TYR A 26 0.46 -1.54 31.80
C TYR A 26 1.12 -1.38 33.17
N SER A 27 2.12 -2.21 33.49
CA SER A 27 2.89 -2.13 34.73
C SER A 27 3.97 -1.03 34.71
N GLY A 28 4.15 -0.35 33.58
CA GLY A 28 5.15 0.70 33.38
C GLY A 28 6.57 0.18 33.12
N GLN A 29 6.73 -1.14 32.90
CA GLN A 29 8.01 -1.73 32.51
C GLN A 29 8.40 -1.38 31.07
N ILE A 30 7.40 -1.23 30.19
CA ILE A 30 7.57 -0.71 28.83
C ILE A 30 7.10 0.74 28.83
N GLN A 31 7.99 1.66 28.43
CA GLN A 31 7.69 3.11 28.40
C GLN A 31 7.09 3.55 27.05
N SER A 32 7.27 2.74 26.02
CA SER A 32 6.75 3.01 24.68
C SER A 32 5.25 2.70 24.57
N SER A 33 4.55 3.50 23.76
CA SER A 33 3.16 3.24 23.42
C SER A 33 3.07 2.10 22.41
N GLY A 34 2.24 1.09 22.68
CA GLY A 34 2.04 -0.03 21.76
C GLY A 34 1.40 0.43 20.43
N PRO A 35 1.59 -0.31 19.33
CA PRO A 35 1.08 0.07 18.02
C PRO A 35 -0.44 0.26 18.04
N ARG A 36 -0.94 1.33 17.43
CA ARG A 36 -2.38 1.62 17.38
C ARG A 36 -3.19 0.56 16.66
N TYR A 37 -2.62 0.00 15.60
CA TYR A 37 -3.37 -0.82 14.66
C TYR A 37 -3.09 -2.32 14.74
N CYS A 38 -1.98 -2.74 15.35
CA CYS A 38 -1.74 -4.13 15.70
C CYS A 38 -1.52 -4.27 17.22
N PRO A 39 -2.47 -3.81 18.06
CA PRO A 39 -2.33 -3.92 19.50
C PRO A 39 -2.28 -5.38 19.95
N SER A 40 -1.65 -5.61 21.11
CA SER A 40 -1.76 -6.87 21.83
C SER A 40 -3.22 -7.15 22.22
N ILE A 41 -3.54 -8.41 22.55
CA ILE A 41 -4.91 -8.79 22.93
C ILE A 41 -5.36 -8.06 24.19
N GLU A 42 -4.46 -7.84 25.16
CA GLU A 42 -4.74 -7.02 26.33
C GLU A 42 -5.10 -5.58 25.97
N ASP A 43 -4.39 -4.96 25.02
CA ASP A 43 -4.72 -3.62 24.50
C ASP A 43 -6.05 -3.60 23.75
N LYS A 44 -6.36 -4.63 22.96
CA LYS A 44 -7.64 -4.74 22.24
C LYS A 44 -8.82 -4.79 23.21
N VAL A 45 -8.72 -5.60 24.27
CA VAL A 45 -9.77 -5.76 25.29
C VAL A 45 -10.03 -4.47 26.04
N VAL A 46 -8.99 -3.66 26.29
CA VAL A 46 -9.14 -2.34 26.94
C VAL A 46 -9.73 -1.30 25.96
N ARG A 47 -9.20 -1.21 24.74
CA ARG A 47 -9.62 -0.19 23.75
C ARG A 47 -11.02 -0.46 23.18
N PHE A 48 -11.41 -1.72 23.04
CA PHE A 48 -12.68 -2.15 22.45
C PHE A 48 -13.50 -2.95 23.47
N ALA A 49 -13.72 -2.34 24.64
CA ALA A 49 -14.36 -2.99 25.79
C ALA A 49 -15.82 -3.46 25.52
N ASP A 50 -16.48 -2.90 24.51
CA ASP A 50 -17.82 -3.28 24.05
C ASP A 50 -17.84 -4.61 23.28
N ARG A 51 -16.69 -5.05 22.75
CA ARG A 51 -16.57 -6.29 21.98
C ARG A 51 -16.54 -7.49 22.92
N THR A 52 -17.49 -8.40 22.74
CA THR A 52 -17.58 -9.67 23.51
C THR A 52 -16.69 -10.79 22.96
N ARG A 53 -16.14 -10.61 21.75
CA ARG A 53 -15.23 -11.56 21.11
C ARG A 53 -14.29 -10.87 20.12
N HIS A 54 -13.10 -11.43 19.96
CA HIS A 54 -12.12 -11.07 18.94
C HIS A 54 -11.80 -12.32 18.11
N GLN A 55 -11.73 -12.17 16.79
CA GLN A 55 -11.40 -13.28 15.89
C GLN A 55 -9.94 -13.67 16.00
N ILE A 56 -9.68 -14.98 15.88
CA ILE A 56 -8.35 -15.58 15.89
C ILE A 56 -8.24 -16.46 14.64
N PHE A 57 -7.18 -16.25 13.86
CA PHE A 57 -6.79 -17.17 12.80
C PHE A 57 -5.79 -18.17 13.36
N ILE A 58 -6.01 -19.45 13.06
CA ILE A 58 -5.12 -20.55 13.45
C ILE A 58 -4.35 -20.93 12.18
N GLU A 59 -3.09 -20.50 12.14
CA GLU A 59 -2.24 -20.58 10.95
C GLU A 59 -1.15 -21.65 11.16
N PRO A 60 -1.08 -22.71 10.33
CA PRO A 60 0.03 -23.65 10.39
C PRO A 60 1.37 -22.97 10.06
N GLU A 61 2.42 -23.20 10.86
CA GLU A 61 3.74 -22.60 10.57
C GLU A 61 4.52 -23.34 9.47
N GLY A 62 4.13 -24.56 9.11
CA GLY A 62 4.77 -25.29 8.02
C GLY A 62 4.24 -26.71 7.80
N LEU A 63 4.71 -27.37 6.74
CA LEU A 63 4.29 -28.72 6.34
C LEU A 63 4.87 -29.82 7.24
N SER A 64 5.99 -29.55 7.91
CA SER A 64 6.77 -30.52 8.68
C SER A 64 6.82 -30.21 10.18
N THR A 65 6.03 -29.24 10.66
CA THR A 65 5.93 -28.86 12.07
C THR A 65 4.50 -29.04 12.56
N PHE A 66 4.35 -29.24 13.87
CA PHE A 66 3.07 -29.26 14.55
C PHE A 66 2.74 -27.89 15.19
N GLU A 67 3.65 -26.92 15.07
CA GLU A 67 3.44 -25.56 15.58
C GLU A 67 2.39 -24.82 14.76
N ILE A 68 1.52 -24.11 15.48
CA ILE A 68 0.46 -23.26 14.92
C ILE A 68 0.64 -21.85 15.49
N TYR A 69 0.44 -20.84 14.66
CA TYR A 69 0.44 -19.44 15.03
C TYR A 69 -1.00 -18.95 15.26
N PRO A 70 -1.39 -18.64 16.51
CA PRO A 70 -2.72 -18.12 16.81
C PRO A 70 -2.77 -16.60 16.56
N ASN A 71 -2.85 -16.22 15.30
CA ASN A 71 -2.89 -14.83 14.86
C ASN A 71 -4.13 -14.11 15.44
N GLY A 72 -3.88 -13.07 16.24
CA GLY A 72 -4.92 -12.29 16.90
C GLY A 72 -4.73 -12.15 18.41
N ILE A 73 -3.96 -13.05 19.04
CA ILE A 73 -3.72 -13.09 20.49
C ILE A 73 -2.27 -12.77 20.90
N SER A 74 -1.54 -11.96 20.13
CA SER A 74 -0.24 -11.43 20.56
C SER A 74 -0.35 -10.79 21.95
N THR A 75 0.53 -11.15 22.87
CA THR A 75 0.41 -10.76 24.28
C THR A 75 1.76 -10.66 24.97
N SER A 76 1.81 -9.84 26.01
CA SER A 76 2.93 -9.69 26.94
C SER A 76 2.60 -10.16 28.36
N LEU A 77 1.42 -10.77 28.57
CA LEU A 77 0.98 -11.28 29.87
C LEU A 77 1.93 -12.37 30.41
N PRO A 78 2.00 -12.60 31.73
CA PRO A 78 2.74 -13.72 32.29
C PRO A 78 2.30 -15.08 31.76
N PHE A 79 3.23 -16.02 31.64
CA PHE A 79 2.99 -17.33 31.00
C PHE A 79 1.84 -18.14 31.63
N ASP A 80 1.67 -18.09 32.95
CA ASP A 80 0.55 -18.69 33.67
C ASP A 80 -0.80 -18.18 33.14
N VAL A 81 -0.91 -16.86 32.96
CA VAL A 81 -2.11 -16.20 32.41
C VAL A 81 -2.28 -16.53 30.93
N GLN A 82 -1.19 -16.58 30.16
CA GLN A 82 -1.26 -16.96 28.75
C GLN A 82 -1.80 -18.38 28.57
N LEU A 83 -1.36 -19.33 29.40
CA LEU A 83 -1.82 -20.71 29.32
C LEU A 83 -3.32 -20.82 29.61
N GLU A 84 -3.81 -20.12 30.64
CA GLU A 84 -5.24 -20.05 30.94
C GLU A 84 -6.03 -19.37 29.82
N LEU A 85 -5.51 -18.26 29.27
CA LEU A 85 -6.12 -17.54 28.15
C LEU A 85 -6.22 -18.41 26.90
N VAL A 86 -5.16 -19.14 26.55
CA VAL A 86 -5.16 -20.03 25.39
C VAL A 86 -6.19 -21.14 25.61
N ARG A 87 -6.26 -21.73 26.80
CA ARG A 87 -7.19 -22.83 27.09
C ARG A 87 -8.65 -22.41 27.20
N SER A 88 -8.92 -21.13 27.48
CA SER A 88 -10.30 -20.62 27.48
C SER A 88 -10.87 -20.43 26.07
N ILE A 89 -10.04 -20.46 25.02
CA ILE A 89 -10.47 -20.32 23.63
C ILE A 89 -11.14 -21.62 23.13
N PRO A 90 -12.33 -21.55 22.49
CA PRO A 90 -12.97 -22.73 21.91
C PRO A 90 -12.06 -23.46 20.93
N GLY A 91 -11.90 -24.77 21.15
CA GLY A 91 -10.99 -25.63 20.41
C GLY A 91 -9.61 -25.82 21.06
N PHE A 92 -9.23 -24.96 22.02
CA PHE A 92 -7.90 -24.95 22.64
C PHE A 92 -7.87 -25.40 24.10
N ALA A 93 -8.96 -25.98 24.63
CA ALA A 93 -9.06 -26.42 26.03
C ALA A 93 -7.88 -27.29 26.52
N ASN A 94 -7.31 -28.11 25.64
CA ASN A 94 -6.15 -28.96 25.91
C ASN A 94 -4.90 -28.54 25.11
N ALA A 95 -4.85 -27.31 24.62
CA ALA A 95 -3.71 -26.84 23.84
C ALA A 95 -2.42 -26.87 24.66
N HIS A 96 -1.32 -27.20 23.98
CA HIS A 96 0.02 -27.17 24.52
C HIS A 96 0.76 -25.97 23.92
N VAL A 97 1.21 -25.06 24.78
CA VAL A 97 1.96 -23.88 24.35
C VAL A 97 3.43 -24.27 24.22
N THR A 98 3.94 -24.33 22.99
CA THR A 98 5.34 -24.65 22.71
C THR A 98 6.27 -23.46 22.96
N ARG A 99 5.76 -22.23 22.71
CA ARG A 99 6.49 -20.98 22.92
C ARG A 99 5.56 -19.94 23.56
N PRO A 100 5.97 -19.27 24.64
CA PRO A 100 5.17 -18.18 25.22
C PRO A 100 5.16 -16.96 24.29
N GLY A 101 4.04 -16.24 24.27
CA GLY A 101 3.97 -14.90 23.71
C GLY A 101 4.85 -13.93 24.50
N TYR A 102 5.37 -12.91 23.83
CA TYR A 102 6.21 -11.90 24.46
C TYR A 102 6.12 -10.58 23.70
N ALA A 103 6.59 -9.51 24.35
CA ALA A 103 6.86 -8.23 23.70
C ALA A 103 8.36 -8.00 23.64
N ILE A 104 8.80 -7.27 22.62
CA ILE A 104 10.19 -6.84 22.47
C ILE A 104 10.24 -5.32 22.37
N GLU A 105 11.14 -4.72 23.15
CA GLU A 105 11.50 -3.31 23.05
C GLU A 105 12.91 -3.23 22.45
N TYR A 106 13.10 -2.32 21.51
CA TYR A 106 14.34 -2.18 20.76
C TYR A 106 14.56 -0.72 20.38
N ASP A 107 15.83 -0.35 20.25
CA ASP A 107 16.21 0.96 19.74
C ASP A 107 15.99 1.03 18.22
N PHE A 108 15.55 2.20 17.76
CA PHE A 108 15.46 2.52 16.34
C PHE A 108 15.93 3.97 16.13
N PHE A 109 16.35 4.28 14.90
CA PHE A 109 16.73 5.64 14.52
C PHE A 109 15.55 6.34 13.85
N ASP A 110 15.42 7.63 14.09
CA ASP A 110 14.39 8.44 13.44
C ASP A 110 14.63 8.46 11.92
N PRO A 111 13.73 7.89 11.10
CA PRO A 111 13.95 7.80 9.67
C PRO A 111 13.95 9.17 8.97
N ARG A 112 13.55 10.25 9.67
CA ARG A 112 13.69 11.63 9.18
C ARG A 112 15.14 12.05 9.00
N ASP A 113 16.10 11.32 9.57
CA ASP A 113 17.54 11.53 9.36
C ASP A 113 18.10 10.80 8.11
N LEU A 114 17.23 10.17 7.32
CA LEU A 114 17.59 9.56 6.04
C LEU A 114 17.22 10.44 4.85
N LYS A 115 18.00 10.30 3.77
CA LYS A 115 17.63 10.79 2.43
C LYS A 115 16.57 9.85 1.82
N ALA A 116 15.92 10.28 0.74
CA ALA A 116 14.99 9.41 -0.02
C ALA A 116 15.67 8.16 -0.61
N SER A 117 17.00 8.15 -0.72
CA SER A 117 17.80 6.99 -1.10
C SER A 117 18.03 5.98 0.04
N LEU A 118 17.52 6.26 1.25
CA LEU A 118 17.80 5.57 2.52
C LEU A 118 19.24 5.68 3.03
N GLU A 119 20.07 6.52 2.39
CA GLU A 119 21.37 6.92 2.92
C GLU A 119 21.19 7.86 4.11
N THR A 120 21.99 7.72 5.15
CA THR A 120 21.94 8.64 6.29
C THR A 120 22.40 10.05 5.87
N LYS A 121 21.81 11.08 6.48
CA LYS A 121 22.25 12.47 6.27
C LYS A 121 23.55 12.79 7.00
N ALA A 122 23.81 12.09 8.11
CA ALA A 122 24.97 12.35 8.98
C ALA A 122 26.26 11.69 8.48
N ILE A 123 26.15 10.49 7.89
CA ILE A 123 27.30 9.69 7.45
C ILE A 123 27.05 9.23 6.00
N GLU A 124 27.91 9.69 5.09
CA GLU A 124 27.89 9.22 3.71
C GLU A 124 28.21 7.72 3.63
N ASN A 125 27.62 7.04 2.65
CA ASN A 125 27.77 5.60 2.39
C ASN A 125 27.23 4.66 3.48
N LEU A 126 26.55 5.19 4.51
CA LEU A 126 25.79 4.42 5.48
C LEU A 126 24.32 4.43 5.10
N PHE A 127 23.70 3.25 5.00
CA PHE A 127 22.28 3.09 4.64
C PHE A 127 21.56 2.29 5.71
N PHE A 128 20.34 2.71 6.07
CA PHE A 128 19.49 1.98 7.00
C PHE A 128 18.24 1.45 6.32
N ALA A 129 17.83 0.23 6.66
CA ALA A 129 16.65 -0.43 6.12
C ALA A 129 16.00 -1.36 7.14
N GLY A 130 14.66 -1.37 7.16
CA GLY A 130 13.88 -2.28 7.98
C GLY A 130 13.59 -1.76 9.38
N GLN A 131 13.55 -2.66 10.35
CA GLN A 131 13.08 -2.34 11.70
C GLN A 131 13.88 -1.23 12.40
N ILE A 132 15.16 -1.07 12.04
CA ILE A 132 16.02 0.02 12.48
C ILE A 132 15.48 1.43 12.12
N ASN A 133 14.61 1.53 11.10
CA ASN A 133 13.94 2.75 10.65
C ASN A 133 12.55 2.93 11.27
N GLY A 134 12.17 2.10 12.26
CA GLY A 134 10.87 2.17 12.92
C GLY A 134 9.71 1.53 12.15
N THR A 135 9.97 0.68 11.15
CA THR A 135 8.92 -0.15 10.52
C THR A 135 8.76 -1.51 11.21
N THR A 136 7.57 -2.10 11.16
CA THR A 136 7.34 -3.47 11.64
C THR A 136 6.60 -4.28 10.59
N GLY A 137 7.29 -5.26 9.99
CA GLY A 137 6.76 -6.07 8.90
C GLY A 137 7.88 -6.53 7.96
N TYR A 138 7.73 -7.72 7.40
CA TYR A 138 8.77 -8.31 6.55
C TYR A 138 8.82 -7.59 5.19
N GLU A 139 7.66 -7.23 4.67
CA GLU A 139 7.46 -6.56 3.39
C GLU A 139 8.02 -5.15 3.42
N GLU A 140 7.74 -4.38 4.48
CA GLU A 140 8.32 -3.04 4.69
C GLU A 140 9.84 -3.11 4.80
N ALA A 141 10.37 -4.09 5.53
CA ALA A 141 11.81 -4.25 5.68
C ALA A 141 12.49 -4.67 4.37
N ALA A 142 11.92 -5.63 3.64
CA ALA A 142 12.43 -6.09 2.36
C ALA A 142 12.40 -4.97 1.30
N ALA A 143 11.31 -4.18 1.25
CA ALA A 143 11.18 -3.05 0.34
C ALA A 143 12.28 -1.99 0.57
N GLN A 144 12.51 -1.63 1.84
CA GLN A 144 13.61 -0.73 2.20
C GLN A 144 14.98 -1.36 1.88
N GLY A 145 15.15 -2.65 2.17
CA GLY A 145 16.40 -3.38 1.91
C GLY A 145 16.78 -3.37 0.43
N ILE A 146 15.81 -3.57 -0.47
CA ILE A 146 16.05 -3.48 -1.92
C ILE A 146 16.53 -2.07 -2.30
N VAL A 147 15.85 -1.02 -1.85
CA VAL A 147 16.23 0.36 -2.20
C VAL A 147 17.60 0.73 -1.63
N ALA A 148 17.85 0.42 -0.36
CA ALA A 148 19.13 0.67 0.30
C ALA A 148 20.28 -0.10 -0.39
N GLY A 149 20.08 -1.39 -0.69
CA GLY A 149 21.08 -2.24 -1.36
C GLY A 149 21.39 -1.77 -2.77
N VAL A 150 20.37 -1.39 -3.55
CA VAL A 150 20.54 -0.81 -4.89
C VAL A 150 21.34 0.48 -4.82
N ASN A 151 20.98 1.38 -3.90
CA ASN A 151 21.65 2.68 -3.79
C ASN A 151 23.08 2.56 -3.26
N ALA A 152 23.37 1.61 -2.37
CA ALA A 152 24.73 1.27 -1.98
C ALA A 152 25.55 0.80 -3.21
N GLY A 153 24.97 -0.07 -4.05
CA GLY A 153 25.61 -0.52 -5.30
C GLY A 153 25.83 0.61 -6.32
N LEU A 154 24.85 1.50 -6.49
CA LEU A 154 24.97 2.68 -7.36
C LEU A 154 26.05 3.66 -6.86
N ARG A 155 26.12 3.87 -5.54
CA ARG A 155 27.11 4.75 -4.90
C ARG A 155 28.54 4.29 -5.18
N VAL A 156 28.82 2.99 -5.06
CA VAL A 156 30.13 2.40 -5.40
C VAL A 156 30.48 2.60 -6.87
N ARG A 157 29.47 2.60 -7.76
CA ARG A 157 29.63 2.82 -9.21
C ARG A 157 29.66 4.30 -9.60
N GLY A 158 29.61 5.23 -8.64
CA GLY A 158 29.54 6.67 -8.92
C GLY A 158 28.30 7.10 -9.70
N ARG A 159 27.19 6.35 -9.57
CA ARG A 159 25.91 6.67 -10.20
C ARG A 159 24.97 7.36 -9.21
N GLU A 160 24.07 8.18 -9.74
CA GLU A 160 23.00 8.80 -8.94
C GLU A 160 22.09 7.73 -8.30
N PRO A 161 21.59 7.97 -7.08
CA PRO A 161 20.71 7.03 -6.40
C PRO A 161 19.35 6.96 -7.09
N TRP A 162 18.73 5.78 -7.03
CA TRP A 162 17.36 5.57 -7.41
C TRP A 162 16.42 5.76 -6.22
N THR A 163 15.40 6.60 -6.40
CA THR A 163 14.40 6.90 -5.38
C THR A 163 13.00 6.70 -5.99
N PRO A 164 12.30 5.59 -5.69
CA PRO A 164 10.97 5.36 -6.25
C PRO A 164 9.98 6.43 -5.78
N ARG A 165 9.18 6.98 -6.70
CA ARG A 165 8.22 8.02 -6.35
C ARG A 165 6.92 7.44 -5.79
N ARG A 166 6.20 8.24 -5.02
CA ARG A 166 4.92 7.85 -4.39
C ARG A 166 3.87 7.43 -5.42
N GLU A 167 3.83 8.09 -6.59
CA GLU A 167 2.90 7.78 -7.66
C GLU A 167 3.28 6.54 -8.49
N GLU A 168 4.49 6.01 -8.30
CA GLU A 168 5.01 4.88 -9.07
C GLU A 168 4.92 3.57 -8.29
N ALA A 169 5.09 3.59 -6.97
CA ALA A 169 5.14 2.39 -6.15
C ALA A 169 4.76 2.62 -4.68
N TYR A 170 4.17 1.61 -4.05
CA TYR A 170 4.01 1.56 -2.59
C TYR A 170 5.35 1.62 -1.83
N ILE A 171 6.46 1.17 -2.43
CA ILE A 171 7.81 1.37 -1.88
C ILE A 171 8.14 2.87 -1.75
N GLY A 172 7.77 3.68 -2.75
CA GLY A 172 7.93 5.12 -2.69
C GLY A 172 7.05 5.77 -1.63
N VAL A 173 5.80 5.31 -1.48
CA VAL A 173 4.88 5.75 -0.40
C VAL A 173 5.47 5.44 0.97
N LEU A 174 5.97 4.22 1.19
CA LEU A 174 6.62 3.77 2.42
C LEU A 174 7.78 4.70 2.80
N ILE A 175 8.74 4.86 1.88
CA ILE A 175 9.97 5.61 2.15
C ILE A 175 9.65 7.08 2.39
N ASP A 176 8.79 7.68 1.57
CA ASP A 176 8.42 9.09 1.70
C ASP A 176 7.67 9.37 3.02
N ASP A 177 6.74 8.50 3.42
CA ASP A 177 6.05 8.64 4.71
C ASP A 177 7.05 8.56 5.88
N LEU A 178 7.98 7.60 5.85
CA LEU A 178 9.01 7.45 6.89
C LEU A 178 9.90 8.69 7.00
N ILE A 179 10.52 9.15 5.91
CA ILE A 179 11.48 10.27 5.96
C ILE A 179 10.80 11.63 6.18
N THR A 180 9.50 11.74 5.90
CA THR A 180 8.75 13.00 6.05
C THR A 180 8.06 13.09 7.41
N ARG A 181 7.45 12.00 7.87
CA ARG A 181 6.61 11.99 9.08
C ARG A 181 7.29 11.37 10.29
N GLY A 182 8.34 10.58 10.09
CA GLY A 182 8.94 9.75 11.14
C GLY A 182 8.11 8.51 11.46
N ALA A 183 8.55 7.75 12.45
CA ALA A 183 7.83 6.59 12.99
C ALA A 183 7.58 6.79 14.49
N THR A 184 6.54 7.55 14.84
CA THR A 184 6.15 7.78 16.26
C THR A 184 5.59 6.52 16.92
N GLU A 185 5.13 5.58 16.11
CA GLU A 185 4.84 4.20 16.45
C GLU A 185 5.38 3.31 15.30
N PRO A 186 5.55 1.99 15.52
CA PRO A 186 6.03 1.11 14.47
C PRO A 186 5.17 1.20 13.20
N TYR A 187 5.75 1.71 12.11
CA TYR A 187 5.04 1.99 10.87
C TYR A 187 4.63 0.68 10.18
N ARG A 188 3.39 0.66 9.67
CA ARG A 188 2.82 -0.43 8.87
C ARG A 188 2.11 0.10 7.63
N MET A 189 2.29 -0.56 6.49
CA MET A 189 1.80 -0.11 5.20
C MET A 189 0.29 0.01 5.09
N PHE A 190 -0.48 -0.82 5.81
CA PHE A 190 -1.94 -0.71 5.79
C PHE A 190 -2.45 0.59 6.43
N THR A 191 -1.62 1.30 7.22
CA THR A 191 -1.96 2.62 7.78
C THR A 191 -1.71 3.75 6.78
N SER A 192 -0.97 3.46 5.71
CA SER A 192 -0.62 4.44 4.70
C SER A 192 -1.82 4.84 3.86
N ARG A 193 -1.85 6.11 3.46
CA ARG A 193 -2.79 6.60 2.45
C ARG A 193 -2.02 6.77 1.16
N ALA A 194 -2.01 5.73 0.33
CA ALA A 194 -1.67 5.90 -1.08
C ALA A 194 -2.79 6.67 -1.77
N GLU A 195 -2.45 7.82 -2.35
CA GLU A 195 -3.38 8.65 -3.11
C GLU A 195 -3.71 8.03 -4.48
N PHE A 196 -2.81 7.16 -4.97
CA PHE A 196 -2.81 6.59 -6.31
C PHE A 196 -3.19 5.10 -6.37
N ARG A 197 -4.09 4.64 -5.48
CA ARG A 197 -4.42 3.20 -5.34
C ARG A 197 -4.87 2.50 -6.62
N LEU A 198 -5.52 3.23 -7.54
CA LEU A 198 -6.01 2.65 -8.79
C LEU A 198 -4.89 2.43 -9.81
N SER A 199 -3.80 3.19 -9.72
CA SER A 199 -2.57 2.95 -10.50
C SER A 199 -1.61 1.99 -9.80
N LEU A 200 -1.59 1.98 -8.47
CA LEU A 200 -0.68 1.17 -7.64
C LEU A 200 -1.28 -0.19 -7.27
N ARG A 201 -1.59 -1.01 -8.27
CA ARG A 201 -2.20 -2.32 -8.06
C ARG A 201 -1.15 -3.43 -8.01
N GLU A 202 -1.50 -4.57 -7.42
CA GLU A 202 -0.62 -5.74 -7.40
C GLU A 202 -0.42 -6.32 -8.81
N ASP A 203 -1.48 -6.36 -9.62
CA ASP A 203 -1.51 -6.96 -10.97
C ASP A 203 -0.59 -6.27 -12.00
N ASN A 204 -0.24 -4.99 -11.75
CA ASN A 204 0.53 -4.15 -12.67
C ASN A 204 1.89 -3.69 -12.10
N ALA A 205 2.35 -4.29 -11.01
CA ALA A 205 3.62 -3.90 -10.38
C ALA A 205 4.81 -4.07 -11.33
N ASP A 206 4.79 -5.10 -12.17
CA ASP A 206 5.82 -5.35 -13.18
C ASP A 206 5.77 -4.33 -14.33
N LEU A 207 4.57 -3.97 -14.81
CA LEU A 207 4.37 -2.90 -15.79
C LEU A 207 4.94 -1.56 -15.31
N ARG A 208 4.89 -1.29 -14.00
CA ARG A 208 5.44 -0.08 -13.40
C ARG A 208 6.94 -0.13 -13.14
N LEU A 209 7.49 -1.27 -12.71
CA LEU A 209 8.83 -1.33 -12.10
C LEU A 209 9.85 -2.22 -12.82
N THR A 210 9.43 -3.12 -13.72
CA THR A 210 10.38 -4.04 -14.37
C THR A 210 11.38 -3.33 -15.28
N ALA A 211 10.96 -2.29 -16.01
CA ALA A 211 11.86 -1.46 -16.83
C ALA A 211 12.92 -0.75 -15.96
N VAL A 212 12.50 -0.18 -14.83
CA VAL A 212 13.42 0.43 -13.86
C VAL A 212 14.40 -0.62 -13.31
N GLY A 213 13.91 -1.80 -12.92
CA GLY A 213 14.75 -2.91 -12.48
C GLY A 213 15.75 -3.37 -13.54
N ARG A 214 15.39 -3.30 -14.83
CA ARG A 214 16.27 -3.61 -15.96
C ARG A 214 17.39 -2.57 -16.09
N GLU A 215 17.07 -1.28 -16.04
CA GLU A 215 18.04 -0.17 -16.08
C GLU A 215 19.04 -0.19 -14.90
N LEU A 216 18.57 -0.70 -13.75
CA LEU A 216 19.39 -0.90 -12.56
C LEU A 216 20.23 -2.19 -12.60
N GLY A 217 19.98 -3.09 -13.55
CA GLY A 217 20.68 -4.36 -13.70
C GLY A 217 20.22 -5.46 -12.74
N LEU A 218 19.00 -5.36 -12.21
CA LEU A 218 18.41 -6.33 -11.28
C LEU A 218 17.52 -7.36 -11.99
N VAL A 219 17.01 -7.02 -13.17
CA VAL A 219 16.11 -7.90 -13.96
C VAL A 219 16.93 -8.68 -14.99
N PRO A 220 17.01 -10.03 -14.88
CA PRO A 220 17.71 -10.88 -15.84
C PRO A 220 17.04 -10.89 -17.22
N ASP A 221 17.80 -11.27 -18.24
CA ASP A 221 17.33 -11.30 -19.65
C ASP A 221 16.10 -12.18 -19.86
N GLU A 222 16.00 -13.32 -19.16
CA GLU A 222 14.84 -14.22 -19.23
C GLU A 222 13.57 -13.51 -18.75
N ARG A 223 13.61 -12.89 -17.56
CA ARG A 223 12.47 -12.14 -17.02
C ARG A 223 12.11 -10.93 -17.89
N TRP A 224 13.11 -10.27 -18.45
CA TRP A 224 12.88 -9.14 -19.36
C TRP A 224 12.15 -9.58 -20.64
N ARG A 225 12.56 -10.69 -21.26
CA ARG A 225 11.89 -11.23 -22.47
C ARG A 225 10.42 -11.57 -22.21
N GLN A 226 10.12 -12.23 -21.08
CA GLN A 226 8.74 -12.56 -20.69
C GLN A 226 7.89 -11.29 -20.49
N PHE A 227 8.45 -10.29 -19.82
CA PHE A 227 7.81 -9.00 -19.62
C PHE A 227 7.52 -8.28 -20.94
N GLU A 228 8.49 -8.21 -21.84
CA GLU A 228 8.30 -7.55 -23.14
C GLU A 228 7.26 -8.26 -24.01
N ALA A 229 7.27 -9.60 -24.04
CA ALA A 229 6.28 -10.39 -24.76
C ALA A 229 4.85 -10.09 -24.26
N ARG A 230 4.64 -10.09 -22.93
CA ARG A 230 3.34 -9.73 -22.32
C ARG A 230 2.94 -8.30 -22.66
N ARG A 231 3.87 -7.35 -22.54
CA ARG A 231 3.61 -5.93 -22.83
C ARG A 231 3.23 -5.71 -24.29
N GLU A 232 3.92 -6.36 -25.22
CA GLU A 232 3.63 -6.30 -26.65
C GLU A 232 2.27 -6.92 -26.98
N TRP A 233 1.98 -8.09 -26.42
CA TRP A 233 0.68 -8.73 -26.58
C TRP A 233 -0.47 -7.86 -26.06
N LEU A 234 -0.34 -7.30 -24.85
CA LEU A 234 -1.35 -6.41 -24.27
C LEU A 234 -1.63 -5.20 -25.19
N ALA A 235 -0.59 -4.60 -25.76
CA ALA A 235 -0.73 -3.46 -26.66
C ALA A 235 -1.40 -3.86 -27.99
N LYS A 236 -0.99 -4.97 -28.60
CA LYS A 236 -1.59 -5.49 -29.84
C LYS A 236 -3.06 -5.86 -29.65
N GLU A 237 -3.35 -6.57 -28.57
CA GLU A 237 -4.69 -7.07 -28.31
C GLU A 237 -5.65 -5.95 -27.90
N ALA A 238 -5.18 -4.95 -27.13
CA ALA A 238 -5.95 -3.74 -26.86
C ALA A 238 -6.31 -3.00 -28.15
N ALA A 239 -5.36 -2.82 -29.07
CA ALA A 239 -5.61 -2.19 -30.36
C ALA A 239 -6.61 -2.99 -31.22
N ARG A 240 -6.44 -4.32 -31.29
CA ARG A 240 -7.37 -5.22 -31.98
C ARG A 240 -8.79 -5.08 -31.42
N PHE A 241 -8.94 -5.09 -30.11
CA PHE A 241 -10.23 -4.92 -29.43
C PHE A 241 -10.83 -3.53 -29.66
N ASP A 242 -10.02 -2.49 -29.84
CA ASP A 242 -10.53 -1.13 -30.09
C ASP A 242 -11.01 -0.95 -31.54
N ASP A 243 -10.35 -1.60 -32.50
CA ASP A 243 -10.72 -1.58 -33.92
C ASP A 243 -12.00 -2.37 -34.24
N ILE A 244 -12.38 -3.33 -33.40
CA ILE A 244 -13.57 -4.17 -33.61
C ILE A 244 -14.80 -3.48 -33.04
N VAL A 245 -15.71 -3.05 -33.92
CA VAL A 245 -17.01 -2.47 -33.56
C VAL A 245 -18.03 -3.57 -33.33
N VAL A 246 -18.57 -3.64 -32.10
CA VAL A 246 -19.66 -4.56 -31.73
C VAL A 246 -20.99 -3.82 -31.81
N LYS A 247 -21.94 -4.38 -32.54
CA LYS A 247 -23.30 -3.83 -32.68
C LYS A 247 -24.27 -4.50 -31.70
N PRO A 248 -25.38 -3.84 -31.32
CA PRO A 248 -26.38 -4.43 -30.43
C PRO A 248 -26.86 -5.83 -30.83
N ALA A 249 -26.94 -6.10 -32.14
CA ALA A 249 -27.36 -7.40 -32.67
C ALA A 249 -26.31 -8.51 -32.49
N ASP A 250 -25.04 -8.16 -32.27
CA ASP A 250 -23.95 -9.14 -32.08
C ASP A 250 -23.89 -9.64 -30.63
N VAL A 251 -24.53 -8.93 -29.69
CA VAL A 251 -24.55 -9.28 -28.28
C VAL A 251 -25.80 -10.12 -27.97
N PRO A 252 -25.66 -11.35 -27.47
CA PRO A 252 -26.82 -12.19 -27.15
C PRO A 252 -27.66 -11.57 -26.03
N ALA A 253 -28.98 -11.72 -26.13
CA ALA A 253 -29.92 -11.24 -25.12
C ALA A 253 -29.86 -12.13 -23.87
N GLY A 254 -29.42 -11.57 -22.74
CA GLY A 254 -29.16 -12.32 -21.51
C GLY A 254 -27.80 -13.04 -21.54
N GLY A 255 -27.10 -13.06 -20.40
CA GLY A 255 -25.74 -13.59 -20.28
C GLY A 255 -24.86 -12.72 -19.41
N VAL A 256 -23.55 -12.70 -19.68
CA VAL A 256 -22.53 -11.93 -18.91
C VAL A 256 -22.62 -10.41 -19.15
N PHE A 257 -23.41 -9.96 -20.12
CA PHE A 257 -23.71 -8.55 -20.33
C PHE A 257 -25.00 -8.17 -19.58
N PRO A 258 -24.92 -7.59 -18.37
CA PRO A 258 -26.09 -7.38 -17.50
C PRO A 258 -27.09 -6.39 -18.07
N GLU A 259 -26.63 -5.44 -18.89
CA GLU A 259 -27.48 -4.44 -19.55
C GLU A 259 -27.43 -4.60 -21.09
N PRO A 260 -28.60 -4.61 -21.76
CA PRO A 260 -28.66 -4.69 -23.20
C PRO A 260 -27.96 -3.48 -23.83
N MET A 261 -27.13 -3.76 -24.83
CA MET A 261 -26.40 -2.71 -25.52
C MET A 261 -27.34 -1.86 -26.39
N THR A 262 -27.32 -0.55 -26.20
CA THR A 262 -28.21 0.39 -26.91
C THR A 262 -27.52 1.11 -28.09
N ARG A 263 -26.19 1.14 -28.10
CA ARG A 263 -25.35 1.78 -29.13
C ARG A 263 -24.16 0.90 -29.46
N GLU A 264 -23.60 1.05 -30.66
CA GLU A 264 -22.34 0.41 -31.02
C GLU A 264 -21.19 0.90 -30.11
N ALA A 265 -20.24 0.01 -29.87
CA ALA A 265 -19.06 0.26 -29.05
C ALA A 265 -17.90 -0.63 -29.51
N SER A 266 -16.66 -0.25 -29.24
CA SER A 266 -15.52 -1.15 -29.47
C SER A 266 -15.59 -2.36 -28.54
N ALA A 267 -15.01 -3.49 -28.95
CA ALA A 267 -14.86 -4.66 -28.07
C ALA A 267 -14.08 -4.28 -26.79
N TYR A 268 -13.10 -3.39 -26.90
CA TYR A 268 -12.37 -2.84 -25.74
C TYR A 268 -13.29 -2.10 -24.77
N ALA A 269 -14.25 -1.32 -25.28
CA ALA A 269 -15.21 -0.62 -24.44
C ALA A 269 -16.18 -1.56 -23.71
N LEU A 270 -16.43 -2.76 -24.23
CA LEU A 270 -17.23 -3.78 -23.54
C LEU A 270 -16.53 -4.33 -22.30
N LEU A 271 -15.20 -4.48 -22.34
CA LEU A 271 -14.41 -4.90 -21.16
C LEU A 271 -14.51 -3.92 -19.99
N ARG A 272 -14.91 -2.66 -20.23
CA ARG A 272 -15.10 -1.67 -19.15
C ARG A 272 -16.37 -1.89 -18.33
N ARG A 273 -17.25 -2.80 -18.76
CA ARG A 273 -18.53 -3.07 -18.09
C ARG A 273 -18.31 -4.00 -16.89
N PRO A 274 -18.82 -3.67 -15.70
CA PRO A 274 -18.64 -4.49 -14.50
C PRO A 274 -19.03 -5.95 -14.73
N GLY A 275 -18.17 -6.88 -14.29
CA GLY A 275 -18.40 -8.32 -14.40
C GLY A 275 -18.12 -8.93 -15.78
N VAL A 276 -17.68 -8.14 -16.77
CA VAL A 276 -17.27 -8.63 -18.09
C VAL A 276 -15.76 -8.89 -18.11
N GLY A 277 -15.37 -10.11 -18.45
CA GLY A 277 -13.98 -10.52 -18.66
C GLY A 277 -13.63 -10.66 -20.15
N TYR A 278 -12.35 -10.95 -20.41
CA TYR A 278 -11.85 -11.13 -21.77
C TYR A 278 -12.57 -12.26 -22.51
N ALA A 279 -12.77 -13.41 -21.86
CA ALA A 279 -13.41 -14.58 -22.46
C ALA A 279 -14.84 -14.29 -22.94
N ASP A 280 -15.58 -13.45 -22.20
CA ASP A 280 -16.96 -13.09 -22.54
C ASP A 280 -17.04 -12.26 -23.82
N VAL A 281 -16.09 -11.35 -24.01
CA VAL A 281 -16.00 -10.51 -25.21
C VAL A 281 -15.42 -11.30 -26.38
N ALA A 282 -14.40 -12.13 -26.15
CA ALA A 282 -13.79 -12.98 -27.17
C ALA A 282 -14.75 -14.08 -27.69
N ALA A 283 -15.73 -14.49 -26.89
CA ALA A 283 -16.77 -15.44 -27.31
C ALA A 283 -17.76 -14.86 -28.34
N LEU A 284 -17.79 -13.53 -28.53
CA LEU A 284 -18.60 -12.92 -29.57
C LEU A 284 -18.06 -13.29 -30.96
N PRO A 285 -18.90 -13.78 -31.89
CA PRO A 285 -18.44 -14.21 -33.22
C PRO A 285 -17.73 -13.12 -34.02
N CYS A 286 -18.06 -11.85 -33.79
CA CYS A 286 -17.42 -10.71 -34.45
C CYS A 286 -16.06 -10.33 -33.85
N VAL A 287 -15.70 -10.86 -32.67
CA VAL A 287 -14.45 -10.56 -31.97
C VAL A 287 -13.46 -11.72 -32.06
N GLY A 288 -13.85 -12.91 -31.60
CA GLY A 288 -12.98 -14.08 -31.54
C GLY A 288 -11.83 -13.95 -30.53
N ALA A 289 -11.18 -15.09 -30.24
CA ALA A 289 -9.98 -15.15 -29.42
C ALA A 289 -8.73 -14.76 -30.21
N SER A 290 -7.77 -14.15 -29.52
CA SER A 290 -6.44 -13.87 -30.07
C SER A 290 -5.73 -15.17 -30.49
N PRO A 291 -5.17 -15.27 -31.70
CA PRO A 291 -4.42 -16.45 -32.13
C PRO A 291 -3.11 -16.63 -31.33
N ASP A 292 -2.53 -15.52 -30.85
CA ASP A 292 -1.27 -15.50 -30.10
C ASP A 292 -1.39 -16.19 -28.73
N LEU A 293 -2.61 -16.39 -28.22
CA LEU A 293 -2.86 -17.13 -26.98
C LEU A 293 -2.67 -18.64 -27.13
N ALA A 294 -2.78 -19.18 -28.34
CA ALA A 294 -2.72 -20.63 -28.58
C ALA A 294 -1.32 -21.22 -28.35
N GLU A 295 -0.29 -20.39 -28.32
CA GLU A 295 1.10 -20.79 -28.08
C GLU A 295 1.50 -20.73 -26.60
N LEU A 296 0.63 -20.18 -25.74
CA LEU A 296 0.85 -20.06 -24.31
C LEU A 296 0.25 -21.23 -23.55
N ASP A 297 0.78 -21.52 -22.36
CA ASP A 297 0.08 -22.36 -21.40
C ASP A 297 -1.18 -21.66 -20.85
N ASP A 298 -2.14 -22.45 -20.38
CA ASP A 298 -3.45 -21.96 -19.94
C ASP A 298 -3.35 -20.93 -18.80
N GLU A 299 -2.37 -21.09 -17.89
CA GLU A 299 -2.19 -20.18 -16.75
C GLU A 299 -1.68 -18.82 -17.22
N LEU A 300 -0.67 -18.81 -18.09
CA LEU A 300 -0.11 -17.59 -18.63
C LEU A 300 -1.10 -16.85 -19.54
N ALA A 301 -1.84 -17.59 -20.37
CA ALA A 301 -2.92 -17.04 -21.19
C ALA A 301 -4.00 -16.37 -20.31
N LEU A 302 -4.40 -17.02 -19.22
CA LEU A 302 -5.35 -16.45 -18.26
C LEU A 302 -4.79 -15.17 -17.61
N GLN A 303 -3.54 -15.18 -17.14
CA GLN A 303 -2.91 -13.99 -16.57
C GLN A 303 -2.88 -12.81 -17.55
N TRP A 304 -2.54 -13.05 -18.82
CA TRP A 304 -2.47 -11.99 -19.83
C TRP A 304 -3.84 -11.42 -20.16
N THR A 305 -4.83 -12.28 -20.37
CA THR A 305 -6.20 -11.88 -20.67
C THR A 305 -6.87 -11.15 -19.50
N ASP A 306 -6.65 -11.60 -18.26
CA ASP A 306 -7.11 -10.89 -17.06
C ASP A 306 -6.49 -9.50 -16.96
N SER A 307 -5.20 -9.39 -17.28
CA SER A 307 -4.50 -8.10 -17.27
C SER A 307 -5.10 -7.11 -18.27
N LEU A 308 -5.43 -7.57 -19.48
CA LEU A 308 -6.09 -6.73 -20.49
C LEU A 308 -7.46 -6.25 -20.01
N ALA A 309 -8.25 -7.15 -19.43
CA ALA A 309 -9.56 -6.82 -18.87
C ALA A 309 -9.42 -5.79 -17.73
N ILE A 310 -8.52 -6.03 -16.79
CA ILE A 310 -8.24 -5.13 -15.66
C ILE A 310 -7.80 -3.74 -16.17
N GLU A 311 -6.86 -3.67 -17.11
CA GLU A 311 -6.43 -2.39 -17.69
C GLU A 311 -7.60 -1.65 -18.35
N ALA A 312 -8.47 -2.36 -19.09
CA ALA A 312 -9.66 -1.75 -19.68
C ALA A 312 -10.63 -1.22 -18.61
N HIS A 313 -10.95 -2.02 -17.59
CA HIS A 313 -11.82 -1.66 -16.46
C HIS A 313 -11.34 -0.37 -15.76
N TYR A 314 -10.03 -0.27 -15.54
CA TYR A 314 -9.44 0.86 -14.81
C TYR A 314 -8.99 2.02 -15.70
N ALA A 315 -8.91 1.88 -17.02
CA ALA A 315 -8.36 2.87 -17.95
C ALA A 315 -8.91 4.29 -17.69
N GLY A 316 -10.23 4.45 -17.63
CA GLY A 316 -10.85 5.77 -17.41
C GLY A 316 -10.55 6.39 -16.04
N TYR A 317 -10.34 5.55 -15.02
CA TYR A 317 -9.94 6.03 -13.69
C TYR A 317 -8.45 6.39 -13.64
N VAL A 318 -7.60 5.58 -14.29
CA VAL A 318 -6.16 5.80 -14.38
C VAL A 318 -5.86 7.06 -15.18
N GLU A 319 -6.54 7.29 -16.31
CA GLU A 319 -6.40 8.53 -17.10
C GLU A 319 -6.77 9.77 -16.28
N ARG A 320 -7.90 9.71 -15.55
CA ARG A 320 -8.33 10.81 -14.67
C ARG A 320 -7.30 11.06 -13.57
N GLN A 321 -6.81 10.00 -12.93
CA GLN A 321 -5.79 10.09 -11.89
C GLN A 321 -4.46 10.63 -12.43
N GLY A 322 -4.05 10.22 -13.63
CA GLY A 322 -2.88 10.76 -14.32
C GLY A 322 -3.00 12.26 -14.59
N ALA A 323 -4.15 12.73 -15.07
CA ALA A 323 -4.41 14.15 -15.27
C ALA A 323 -4.35 14.95 -13.96
N GLU A 324 -4.79 14.36 -12.84
CA GLU A 324 -4.67 14.95 -11.51
C GLU A 324 -3.22 15.01 -11.02
N ILE A 325 -2.43 13.95 -11.23
CA ILE A 325 -0.99 13.92 -10.91
C ILE A 325 -0.26 15.02 -11.66
N GLU A 326 -0.46 15.12 -12.97
CA GLU A 326 0.21 16.13 -13.80
C GLU A 326 -0.23 17.55 -13.45
N ARG A 327 -1.49 17.73 -12.99
CA ARG A 327 -1.92 19.01 -12.40
C ARG A 327 -1.17 19.29 -11.10
N GLN A 328 -1.10 18.34 -10.18
CA GLN A 328 -0.40 18.49 -8.90
C GLN A 328 1.09 18.76 -9.07
N LYS A 329 1.79 18.09 -10.00
CA LYS A 329 3.20 18.33 -10.31
C LYS A 329 3.44 19.76 -10.79
N ARG A 330 2.59 20.25 -11.72
CA ARG A 330 2.64 21.64 -12.18
C ARG A 330 2.38 22.62 -11.03
N GLU A 331 1.46 22.30 -10.14
CA GLU A 331 1.11 23.14 -9.01
C GLU A 331 2.18 23.13 -7.91
N ALA A 332 2.85 22.00 -7.67
CA ALA A 332 3.89 21.84 -6.66
C ALA A 332 5.06 22.81 -6.86
N GLY A 333 5.44 23.10 -8.12
CA GLY A 333 6.46 24.09 -8.46
C GLY A 333 6.02 25.55 -8.29
N THR A 334 4.77 25.81 -7.88
CA THR A 334 4.29 27.18 -7.67
C THR A 334 4.98 27.80 -6.46
N ARG A 335 5.80 28.83 -6.72
CA ARG A 335 6.48 29.61 -5.67
C ARG A 335 5.48 30.33 -4.76
N LEU A 336 5.72 30.19 -3.45
CA LEU A 336 5.11 31.01 -2.41
C LEU A 336 6.04 32.21 -2.14
N PRO A 337 5.54 33.46 -2.23
CA PRO A 337 6.30 34.64 -1.85
C PRO A 337 6.83 34.54 -0.41
N GLN A 338 8.03 35.07 -0.14
CA GLN A 338 8.59 35.06 1.22
C GLN A 338 7.77 35.88 2.22
N ASP A 339 7.04 36.87 1.74
CA ASP A 339 6.15 37.73 2.52
C ASP A 339 4.69 37.24 2.53
N PHE A 340 4.46 35.95 2.24
CA PHE A 340 3.11 35.41 2.15
C PHE A 340 2.43 35.38 3.52
N ASP A 341 1.35 36.17 3.66
CA ASP A 341 0.55 36.24 4.89
C ASP A 341 -0.46 35.08 4.96
N TYR A 342 -0.05 33.98 5.59
CA TYR A 342 -0.88 32.79 5.80
C TYR A 342 -2.14 33.07 6.65
N ALA A 343 -2.16 34.13 7.47
CA ALA A 343 -3.33 34.47 8.29
C ALA A 343 -4.50 34.96 7.43
N ARG A 344 -4.22 35.51 6.23
CA ARG A 344 -5.24 36.02 5.29
C ARG A 344 -5.85 34.95 4.39
N VAL A 345 -5.38 33.70 4.46
CA VAL A 345 -5.95 32.60 3.68
C VAL A 345 -7.22 32.11 4.38
N ALA A 346 -8.37 32.51 3.85
CA ALA A 346 -9.68 32.07 4.34
C ALA A 346 -9.84 30.55 4.20
N GLY A 347 -10.35 29.89 5.24
CA GLY A 347 -10.62 28.44 5.24
C GLY A 347 -9.47 27.54 5.74
N LEU A 348 -8.26 28.08 5.95
CA LEU A 348 -7.21 27.33 6.68
C LEU A 348 -7.52 27.28 8.18
N SER A 349 -7.32 26.12 8.79
CA SER A 349 -7.39 25.98 10.25
C SER A 349 -6.25 26.76 10.92
N ASN A 350 -6.46 27.17 12.17
CA ASN A 350 -5.43 27.89 12.94
C ASN A 350 -4.15 27.04 13.09
N GLU A 351 -4.29 25.74 13.33
CA GLU A 351 -3.16 24.81 13.40
C GLU A 351 -2.33 24.82 12.10
N LEU A 352 -2.98 24.77 10.94
CA LEU A 352 -2.27 24.79 9.66
C LEU A 352 -1.63 26.15 9.38
N ARG A 353 -2.29 27.25 9.75
CA ARG A 353 -1.71 28.59 9.65
C ARG A 353 -0.45 28.72 10.49
N GLU A 354 -0.48 28.26 11.74
CA GLU A 354 0.68 28.26 12.62
C GLU A 354 1.83 27.41 12.07
N LYS A 355 1.53 26.20 11.60
CA LYS A 355 2.54 25.32 10.97
C LYS A 355 3.14 25.95 9.72
N LEU A 356 2.32 26.54 8.84
CA LEU A 356 2.77 27.22 7.62
C LEU A 356 3.61 28.47 7.93
N ALA A 357 3.19 29.28 8.90
CA ALA A 357 3.91 30.46 9.34
C ALA A 357 5.26 30.11 9.98
N ARG A 358 5.33 28.97 10.70
CA ARG A 358 6.57 28.46 11.28
C ARG A 358 7.53 27.89 10.23
N VAL A 359 7.00 27.12 9.28
CA VAL A 359 7.82 26.42 8.26
C VAL A 359 8.24 27.35 7.11
N GLN A 360 7.43 28.35 6.78
CA GLN A 360 7.62 29.28 5.66
C GLN A 360 8.04 28.56 4.36
N PRO A 361 7.18 27.68 3.81
CA PRO A 361 7.52 26.94 2.60
C PRO A 361 7.77 27.87 1.40
N ASN A 362 8.78 27.54 0.59
CA ASN A 362 9.17 28.27 -0.61
C ASN A 362 8.28 27.97 -1.82
N ASP A 363 7.57 26.85 -1.79
CA ASP A 363 6.65 26.41 -2.85
C ASP A 363 5.52 25.53 -2.30
N ILE A 364 4.53 25.28 -3.14
CA ILE A 364 3.36 24.46 -2.80
C ILE A 364 3.75 23.01 -2.50
N GLY A 365 4.77 22.47 -3.18
CA GLY A 365 5.27 21.11 -2.92
C GLY A 365 5.82 20.96 -1.50
N GLN A 366 6.56 21.95 -1.01
CA GLN A 366 7.03 22.00 0.37
C GLN A 366 5.88 22.19 1.35
N ALA A 367 4.90 23.03 1.04
CA ALA A 367 3.70 23.19 1.87
C ALA A 367 2.89 21.89 1.99
N ALA A 368 2.76 21.12 0.91
CA ALA A 368 2.00 19.86 0.86
C ALA A 368 2.58 18.78 1.78
N ARG A 369 3.88 18.81 2.07
CA ARG A 369 4.57 17.86 2.95
C ARG A 369 4.45 18.20 4.45
N ILE A 370 3.86 19.35 4.79
CA ILE A 370 3.66 19.73 6.20
C ILE A 370 2.65 18.78 6.85
N SER A 371 2.97 18.25 8.03
CA SER A 371 2.09 17.34 8.75
C SER A 371 0.71 17.94 9.02
N GLY A 372 -0.34 17.20 8.67
CA GLY A 372 -1.74 17.62 8.75
C GLY A 372 -2.24 18.43 7.54
N MET A 373 -1.37 18.74 6.57
CA MET A 373 -1.79 19.43 5.35
C MET A 373 -2.78 18.58 4.56
N THR A 374 -3.83 19.22 4.05
CA THR A 374 -4.88 18.54 3.27
C THR A 374 -4.90 19.06 1.83
N PRO A 375 -5.43 18.27 0.87
CA PRO A 375 -5.64 18.76 -0.49
C PRO A 375 -6.48 20.03 -0.55
N ALA A 376 -7.48 20.17 0.34
CA ALA A 376 -8.28 21.38 0.47
C ALA A 376 -7.44 22.59 0.92
N ALA A 377 -6.55 22.41 1.90
CA ALA A 377 -5.66 23.47 2.35
C ALA A 377 -4.67 23.91 1.24
N ILE A 378 -4.14 22.97 0.46
CA ILE A 378 -3.29 23.29 -0.70
C ILE A 378 -4.07 24.04 -1.79
N ALA A 379 -5.31 23.63 -2.07
CA ALA A 379 -6.18 24.34 -3.00
C ALA A 379 -6.42 25.79 -2.56
N LEU A 380 -6.64 26.03 -1.26
CA LEU A 380 -6.80 27.38 -0.70
C LEU A 380 -5.54 28.23 -0.89
N LEU A 381 -4.35 27.68 -0.64
CA LEU A 381 -3.08 28.36 -0.91
C LEU A 381 -2.94 28.73 -2.39
N LEU A 382 -3.19 27.79 -3.30
CA LEU A 382 -3.10 28.01 -4.75
C LEU A 382 -4.06 29.10 -5.23
N VAL A 383 -5.31 29.10 -4.75
CA VAL A 383 -6.30 30.14 -5.07
C VAL A 383 -5.83 31.50 -4.58
N HIS A 384 -5.29 31.58 -3.36
CA HIS A 384 -4.80 32.84 -2.79
C HIS A 384 -3.58 33.39 -3.56
N VAL A 385 -2.63 32.54 -3.93
CA VAL A 385 -1.47 32.91 -4.76
C VAL A 385 -1.92 33.43 -6.13
N LYS A 386 -2.86 32.74 -6.79
CA LYS A 386 -3.42 33.19 -8.08
C LYS A 386 -4.16 34.51 -7.96
N LYS A 387 -4.90 34.74 -6.88
CA LYS A 387 -5.60 36.02 -6.62
C LYS A 387 -4.59 37.15 -6.45
N ARG A 388 -3.54 36.96 -5.64
CA ARG A 388 -2.48 37.96 -5.43
C ARG A 388 -1.76 38.31 -6.73
N ARG A 389 -1.45 37.33 -7.59
CA ARG A 389 -0.84 37.56 -8.92
C ARG A 389 -1.73 38.29 -9.93
N ARG A 390 -3.05 38.32 -9.72
CA ARG A 390 -3.99 39.09 -10.58
C ARG A 390 -4.24 40.50 -10.04
N SER A 391 -3.87 40.76 -8.79
CA SER A 391 -4.06 42.05 -8.09
C SER A 391 -2.78 42.87 -7.95
N ALA A 392 -1.62 42.26 -8.27
CA ALA A 392 -0.34 42.90 -8.52
C ALA A 392 -0.12 42.95 -10.03
#